data_AF-A0A5S9MGR8-F1
#
_entry.id   AF-A0A5S9MGR8-F1
#
_cell.length_a   1.000
_cell.length_b   1.000
_cell.length_c   1.000
_cell.angle_alpha   90.00
_cell.angle_beta   90.00
_cell.angle_gamma   90.00
#
_symmetry.space_group_name_H-M   'P 1'
#
loop_
_entity.id
_entity.type
_entity.pdbx_description
1 polymer ?
#
loop_
_entity_poly.entity_id
_entity_poly.type
_entity_poly.pdbx_seq_one_letter_code
_entity_poly.pdbx_strand_id
1 'polypeptide(L)'
;MKKEDRTARFRCALAVSIPGKETKTVEGSVEGFIAEKPIGENGFGYDPIFIVKDKDQTMAELSPEEKKTRSAIERSRFKSFHHC
;
A
#
# COMPACT_ATOMS: atom_id res chain seq x y z
N MET A 1 1.46 24.45 5.28
CA MET A 1 2.50 23.41 5.11
C MET A 1 2.44 22.99 3.65
N LYS A 2 3.58 22.84 2.96
CA LYS A 2 3.56 22.52 1.52
C LYS A 2 3.28 21.03 1.31
N LYS A 3 2.83 20.62 0.12
CA LYS A 3 2.50 19.21 -0.18
C LYS A 3 3.71 18.30 0.01
N GLU A 4 4.89 18.82 -0.32
CA GLU A 4 6.19 18.13 -0.22
C GLU A 4 6.57 17.81 1.23
N ASP A 5 6.12 18.62 2.19
CA ASP A 5 6.35 18.40 3.63
C ASP A 5 5.48 17.26 4.18
N ARG A 6 4.46 16.81 3.43
CA ARG A 6 3.47 15.79 3.82
C ARG A 6 3.69 14.45 3.14
N THR A 7 4.89 14.20 2.62
CA THR A 7 5.21 12.89 2.02
C THR A 7 4.99 11.76 3.01
N ALA A 8 4.43 10.66 2.52
CA ALA A 8 4.13 9.48 3.31
C ALA A 8 4.21 8.22 2.44
N ARG A 9 4.29 7.07 3.09
CA ARG A 9 4.19 5.79 2.40
C ARG A 9 3.42 4.76 3.21
N PHE A 10 2.56 4.02 2.53
CA PHE A 10 2.09 2.75 3.05
C PHE A 10 3.19 1.71 2.88
N ARG A 11 3.51 1.00 3.97
CA ARG A 11 4.45 -0.13 3.99
C ARG A 11 3.68 -1.39 4.31
N CYS A 12 3.99 -2.48 3.61
CA CYS A 12 3.50 -3.80 3.96
C CYS A 12 4.65 -4.79 3.94
N ALA A 13 4.73 -5.64 4.96
CA ALA A 13 5.68 -6.73 5.05
C ALA A 13 4.90 -8.02 5.29
N LEU A 14 5.30 -9.09 4.61
CA LEU A 14 4.73 -10.43 4.74
C LEU A 14 5.88 -11.40 5.02
N ALA A 15 5.71 -12.25 6.03
CA ALA A 15 6.64 -13.31 6.35
C ALA A 15 5.95 -14.68 6.25
N VAL A 16 6.62 -15.65 5.64
CA VAL A 16 6.18 -17.05 5.57
C VAL A 16 7.22 -17.90 6.26
N SER A 17 6.82 -18.55 7.35
CA SER A 17 7.66 -19.46 8.13
C SER A 17 7.14 -20.88 8.03
N ILE A 18 8.03 -21.82 7.71
CA ILE A 18 7.73 -23.25 7.59
C ILE A 18 8.75 -24.00 8.45
N PRO A 19 8.33 -24.93 9.33
CA PRO A 19 9.26 -25.68 10.16
C PRO A 19 10.39 -26.33 9.35
N GLY A 20 11.64 -26.13 9.79
CA GLY A 20 12.82 -26.67 9.12
C GLY A 20 13.22 -25.95 7.82
N LYS A 21 12.51 -24.89 7.40
CA LYS A 21 12.91 -24.03 6.28
C LYS A 21 13.25 -22.63 6.79
N GLU A 22 14.05 -21.91 6.01
CA GLU A 22 14.28 -20.48 6.24
C GLU A 22 12.97 -19.69 6.09
N THR A 23 12.77 -18.71 6.96
CA THR A 23 11.62 -17.79 6.86
C THR A 23 11.83 -16.85 5.69
N LYS A 24 10.87 -16.82 4.77
CA LYS A 24 10.90 -15.91 3.62
C LYS A 24 10.09 -14.67 3.91
N THR A 25 10.65 -13.50 3.64
CA THR A 25 9.96 -12.22 3.81
C THR A 25 9.83 -11.50 2.47
N VAL A 26 8.73 -10.78 2.27
CA VAL A 26 8.59 -9.81 1.19
C VAL A 26 8.06 -8.50 1.75
N GLU A 27 8.51 -7.40 1.17
CA GLU A 27 8.07 -6.07 1.56
C GLU A 27 7.64 -5.28 0.32
N GLY A 28 6.72 -4.35 0.51
CA GLY A 28 6.22 -3.45 -0.52
C GLY A 28 5.89 -2.09 0.05
N SER A 29 5.92 -1.07 -0.81
CA SER A 29 5.42 0.26 -0.46
C SER A 29 4.62 0.93 -1.57
N VAL A 30 3.78 1.87 -1.14
CA VAL A 30 3.12 2.84 -2.00
C VAL A 30 3.52 4.22 -1.51
N GLU A 31 4.09 5.04 -2.38
CA GLU A 31 4.44 6.43 -2.08
C GLU A 31 3.23 7.35 -2.27
N GLY A 32 3.13 8.37 -1.43
CA GLY A 32 2.01 9.29 -1.43
C GLY A 32 2.23 10.49 -0.53
N PHE A 33 1.12 11.13 -0.19
CA PHE A 33 1.08 12.32 0.65
C PHE A 33 -0.10 12.23 1.61
N ILE A 34 -0.02 12.89 2.76
CA ILE A 34 -1.16 13.02 3.67
C ILE A 34 -2.04 14.19 3.21
N ALA A 35 -3.34 13.95 2.99
CA ALA A 35 -4.33 14.98 2.68
C ALA A 35 -4.55 15.92 3.88
N GLU A 36 -5.04 17.13 3.62
CA GLU A 36 -5.39 18.08 4.70
C GLU A 36 -6.70 17.71 5.43
N LYS A 37 -7.59 16.98 4.75
CA LYS A 37 -8.85 16.48 5.28
C LYS A 37 -9.16 15.10 4.70
N PRO A 38 -9.94 14.26 5.40
CA PRO A 38 -10.44 12.99 4.85
C PRO A 38 -11.31 13.22 3.60
N ILE A 39 -11.13 12.39 2.57
CA ILE A 39 -11.93 12.35 1.35
C ILE A 39 -12.16 10.88 0.96
N GLY A 40 -13.36 10.54 0.48
CA GLY A 40 -13.72 9.16 0.11
C GLY A 40 -14.19 8.31 1.29
N GLU A 41 -14.93 7.25 0.96
CA GLU A 41 -15.60 6.38 1.95
C GLU A 41 -15.16 4.91 1.86
N ASN A 42 -14.39 4.55 0.82
CA ASN A 42 -13.95 3.16 0.65
C ASN A 42 -12.72 2.84 1.50
N GLY A 43 -12.47 1.56 1.70
CA GLY A 43 -11.26 1.10 2.38
C GLY A 43 -11.33 1.22 3.90
N PHE A 44 -10.19 1.43 4.55
CA PHE A 44 -10.08 1.44 6.01
C PHE A 44 -8.85 2.22 6.49
N GLY A 45 -8.80 2.51 7.79
CA GLY A 45 -7.65 3.15 8.43
C GLY A 45 -7.35 4.51 7.82
N TYR A 46 -6.12 4.70 7.32
CA TYR A 46 -5.65 5.97 6.76
C TYR A 46 -6.03 6.18 5.29
N ASP A 47 -6.80 5.27 4.69
CA ASP A 47 -7.18 5.37 3.27
C ASP A 47 -7.81 6.73 2.89
N PRO A 48 -8.71 7.34 3.70
CA PRO A 48 -9.30 8.64 3.37
C PRO A 48 -8.34 9.83 3.42
N ILE A 49 -7.14 9.65 3.97
CA ILE A 49 -6.14 10.74 4.07
C ILE A 49 -4.85 10.43 3.32
N PHE A 50 -4.72 9.27 2.70
CA PHE A 50 -3.51 8.90 1.95
C PHE A 50 -3.70 9.13 0.46
N ILE A 51 -3.13 10.21 -0.06
CA ILE A 51 -3.14 10.57 -1.49
C ILE A 51 -2.06 9.77 -2.22
N VAL A 52 -2.44 9.04 -3.25
CA VAL A 52 -1.49 8.27 -4.07
C VAL A 52 -0.76 9.21 -5.04
N LYS A 53 0.59 9.14 -5.05
CA LYS A 53 1.46 10.07 -5.80
C LYS A 53 1.08 10.25 -7.29
N ASP A 54 0.54 9.22 -7.93
CA ASP A 54 0.25 9.23 -9.38
C ASP A 54 -1.24 9.41 -9.74
N LYS A 55 -2.13 9.67 -8.77
CA LYS A 55 -3.59 9.73 -9.00
C LYS A 55 -4.27 10.98 -8.44
N ASP A 56 -3.58 11.77 -7.61
CA ASP A 56 -4.13 12.92 -6.87
C ASP A 56 -5.47 12.64 -6.15
N GLN A 57 -5.72 11.36 -5.88
CA GLN A 57 -6.88 10.82 -5.18
C GLN A 57 -6.39 10.10 -3.94
N THR A 58 -7.22 10.12 -2.90
CA THR A 58 -7.02 9.30 -1.70
C THR A 58 -7.25 7.83 -2.01
N MET A 59 -6.69 6.92 -1.20
CA MET A 59 -6.93 5.49 -1.34
C MET A 59 -8.41 5.11 -1.13
N ALA A 60 -9.17 5.93 -0.39
CA ALA A 60 -10.61 5.74 -0.18
C ALA A 60 -11.48 6.18 -1.37
N GLU A 61 -10.93 6.95 -2.31
CA GLU A 61 -11.62 7.32 -3.56
C GLU A 61 -11.42 6.29 -4.66
N LEU A 62 -10.43 5.39 -4.53
CA LEU A 62 -10.17 4.35 -5.52
C LEU A 62 -11.27 3.29 -5.49
N SER A 63 -11.72 2.86 -6.67
CA SER A 63 -12.55 1.68 -6.79
C SER A 63 -11.79 0.42 -6.33
N PRO A 64 -12.48 -0.67 -5.95
CA PRO A 64 -11.83 -1.92 -5.56
C PRO A 64 -10.84 -2.45 -6.61
N GLU A 65 -11.15 -2.30 -7.90
CA GLU A 65 -10.30 -2.75 -9.00
C GLU A 65 -9.02 -1.90 -9.15
N GLU A 66 -9.13 -0.58 -9.01
CA GLU A 66 -7.97 0.31 -9.02
C GLU A 66 -7.07 0.11 -7.81
N LYS A 67 -7.69 -0.16 -6.64
CA LYS A 67 -6.99 -0.42 -5.39
C LYS A 67 -6.19 -1.72 -5.46
N LYS A 68 -6.78 -2.77 -6.04
CA LYS A 68 -6.15 -4.09 -6.21
C LYS A 68 -4.80 -3.98 -6.96
N THR A 69 -4.75 -3.22 -8.04
CA THR A 69 -3.49 -3.05 -8.79
C THR A 69 -2.39 -2.30 -8.00
N ARG A 70 -2.75 -1.63 -6.89
CA ARG A 70 -1.88 -0.72 -6.14
C ARG A 70 -1.57 -1.15 -4.72
N SER A 71 -2.19 -2.23 -4.22
CA SER A 71 -1.88 -2.74 -2.88
C SER A 71 -0.37 -3.03 -2.79
N ALA A 72 0.25 -2.63 -1.67
CA ALA A 72 1.70 -2.75 -1.49
C ALA A 72 2.18 -4.21 -1.69
N ILE A 73 1.34 -5.17 -1.33
CA ILE A 73 1.59 -6.61 -1.48
C ILE A 73 1.49 -7.05 -2.95
N GLU A 74 0.49 -6.60 -3.72
CA GLU A 74 0.35 -7.00 -5.13
C GLU A 74 1.48 -6.47 -6.01
N ARG A 75 2.01 -5.27 -5.73
CA ARG A 75 3.20 -4.74 -6.41
C ARG A 75 4.46 -5.53 -6.10
N SER A 76 4.58 -6.06 -4.88
CA SER A 76 5.71 -6.92 -4.50
C SER A 76 5.66 -8.31 -5.10
N ARG A 77 4.66 -8.60 -5.98
CA ARG A 77 4.48 -9.83 -6.77
C ARG A 77 5.16 -11.05 -6.15
N PHE A 78 4.34 -11.92 -5.57
CA PHE A 78 4.56 -13.31 -5.12
C PHE A 78 5.33 -14.27 -6.07
N LYS A 79 6.16 -13.79 -7.01
CA LYS A 79 7.06 -14.60 -7.82
C LYS A 79 8.03 -15.42 -6.94
N SER A 80 8.41 -14.93 -5.77
CA SER A 80 9.32 -15.63 -4.84
C SER A 80 8.67 -16.81 -4.07
N PHE A 81 7.34 -16.96 -4.12
CA PHE A 81 6.60 -17.98 -3.36
C PHE A 81 5.98 -19.09 -4.22
N HIS A 82 6.06 -19.01 -5.55
CA HIS A 82 5.51 -20.01 -6.46
C HIS A 82 6.22 -21.39 -6.43
N HIS A 83 7.19 -21.56 -5.53
CA HIS A 83 8.04 -22.75 -5.42
C HIS A 83 8.27 -23.19 -3.97
N CYS A 84 7.40 -22.76 -3.04
CA CYS A 84 7.48 -23.14 -1.64
C CYS A 84 6.69 -24.40 -1.33
#